data_AF-A0A2E5XUD7-F1
#
_entry.id   AF-A0A2E5XUD7-F1
#
_cell.length_a   1.000
_cell.length_b   1.000
_cell.length_c   1.000
_cell.angle_alpha   90.00
_cell.angle_beta   90.00
_cell.angle_gamma   90.00
#
_symmetry.space_group_name_H-M   'P 1'
#
loop_
_entity.id
_entity.type
_entity.pdbx_description
1 polymer ?
#
loop_
_entity_poly.entity_id
_entity_poly.type
_entity_poly.pdbx_seq_one_letter_code
_entity_poly.pdbx_strand_id
1 'polypeptide(L)'
;MEIVMIKKLGCGPCKMYEPRIKEVAIKNNLQFRTIQGEDMPEEIRPKYFPYFYLRKDDEVLEGWAGTNERKLSTVLNRHIQNVKL
;
A
#
# COMPACT_ATOMS: atom_id res chain seq x y z
N MET A 1 -8.88 -3.89 -8.65
CA MET A 1 -8.37 -3.29 -7.38
C MET A 1 -6.86 -3.23 -7.45
N GLU A 2 -6.27 -2.22 -6.83
CA GLU A 2 -4.83 -1.99 -6.82
C GLU A 2 -4.33 -1.62 -5.41
N ILE A 3 -3.12 -2.03 -5.08
CA ILE A 3 -2.36 -1.49 -3.94
C ILE A 3 -1.37 -0.47 -4.48
N VAL A 4 -1.47 0.76 -4.00
CA VAL A 4 -0.56 1.86 -4.31
C VAL A 4 0.30 2.12 -3.09
N MET A 5 1.60 1.83 -3.18
CA MET A 5 2.56 2.11 -2.12
C MET A 5 3.21 3.47 -2.35
N ILE A 6 3.01 4.40 -1.41
CA ILE A 6 3.74 5.66 -1.36
C ILE A 6 5.04 5.46 -0.59
N LYS A 7 6.14 5.81 -1.22
CA LYS A 7 7.49 5.70 -0.67
C LYS A 7 8.14 7.08 -0.55
N LYS A 8 9.25 7.13 0.16
CA LYS A 8 10.11 8.30 0.27
C LYS A 8 11.54 7.89 -0.04
N LEU A 9 12.32 8.77 -0.66
CA LEU A 9 13.74 8.55 -0.87
C LEU A 9 14.46 8.35 0.48
N GLY A 10 15.39 7.40 0.52
CA GLY A 10 16.10 7.04 1.75
C GLY A 10 15.26 6.29 2.81
N CYS A 11 14.02 5.92 2.50
CA CYS A 11 13.18 5.15 3.42
C CYS A 11 13.57 3.66 3.45
N GLY A 12 14.38 3.28 4.44
CA GLY A 12 14.76 1.88 4.70
C GLY A 12 13.55 0.92 4.78
N PRO A 13 12.53 1.22 5.60
CA PRO A 13 11.32 0.39 5.69
C PRO A 13 10.58 0.23 4.37
N CYS A 14 10.58 1.26 3.51
CA CYS A 14 9.96 1.19 2.19
C CYS A 14 10.66 0.17 1.29
N LYS A 15 12.00 0.18 1.26
CA LYS A 15 12.78 -0.78 0.48
C LYS A 15 12.61 -2.21 0.98
N MET A 16 12.55 -2.41 2.29
CA MET A 16 12.41 -3.75 2.89
C MET A 16 11.01 -4.35 2.68
N TYR A 17 9.96 -3.52 2.77
CA TYR A 17 8.58 -4.02 2.78
C TYR A 17 7.94 -4.09 1.38
N GLU A 18 8.49 -3.37 0.40
CA GLU A 18 8.01 -3.39 -0.98
C GLU A 18 7.90 -4.80 -1.60
N PRO A 19 8.92 -5.69 -1.51
CA PRO A 19 8.82 -7.03 -2.06
C PRO A 19 7.66 -7.83 -1.44
N ARG A 20 7.48 -7.66 -0.12
CA ARG A 20 6.45 -8.34 0.65
C ARG A 20 5.05 -7.91 0.21
N ILE A 21 4.79 -6.61 0.14
CA ILE A 21 3.46 -6.12 -0.27
C ILE A 21 3.16 -6.43 -1.74
N LYS A 22 4.19 -6.45 -2.60
CA LYS A 22 4.06 -6.84 -4.01
C LYS A 22 3.66 -8.31 -4.14
N GLU A 23 4.27 -9.18 -3.34
CA GLU A 23 3.91 -10.60 -3.28
C GLU A 23 2.44 -10.79 -2.83
N VAL A 24 2.01 -10.07 -1.79
CA VAL A 24 0.62 -10.08 -1.32
C VAL A 24 -0.33 -9.60 -2.41
N ALA A 25 0.00 -8.55 -3.15
CA ALA A 25 -0.82 -8.09 -4.27
C ALA A 25 -0.97 -9.20 -5.34
N ILE A 26 0.13 -9.86 -5.73
CA ILE A 26 0.11 -10.96 -6.71
C ILE A 26 -0.75 -12.12 -6.22
N LYS A 27 -0.59 -12.55 -4.96
CA LYS A 27 -1.37 -13.66 -4.37
C LYS A 27 -2.87 -13.40 -4.37
N ASN A 28 -3.28 -12.14 -4.31
CA ASN A 28 -4.69 -11.72 -4.27
C ASN A 28 -5.20 -11.16 -5.60
N ASN A 29 -4.45 -11.34 -6.70
CA ASN A 29 -4.80 -10.82 -8.02
C ASN A 29 -5.08 -9.30 -8.04
N LEU A 30 -4.30 -8.55 -7.27
CA LEU A 30 -4.32 -7.09 -7.20
C LEU A 30 -3.20 -6.52 -8.05
N GLN A 31 -3.46 -5.39 -8.69
CA GLN A 31 -2.39 -4.60 -9.29
C GLN A 31 -1.52 -3.98 -8.18
N PHE A 32 -0.23 -3.80 -8.45
CA PHE A 32 0.68 -3.15 -7.51
C PHE A 32 1.48 -2.06 -8.24
N ARG A 33 1.45 -0.84 -7.69
CA ARG A 33 2.30 0.25 -8.17
C ARG A 33 2.81 1.07 -7.01
N THR A 34 3.80 1.90 -7.32
CA THR A 34 4.53 2.69 -6.33
C THR A 34 4.63 4.13 -6.78
N ILE A 35 4.53 5.06 -5.85
CA ILE A 35 4.62 6.50 -6.08
C ILE A 35 5.66 7.07 -5.11
N GLN A 36 6.51 7.97 -5.58
CA GLN A 36 7.37 8.74 -4.68
C GLN A 36 6.54 9.85 -4.05
N GLY A 37 6.57 9.95 -2.72
CA GLY A 37 5.84 10.96 -1.98
C GLY A 37 6.27 12.36 -2.41
N GLU A 38 7.53 12.53 -2.78
CA GLU A 38 8.12 13.75 -3.34
C GLU A 38 7.39 14.25 -4.59
N ASP A 39 6.83 13.36 -5.41
CA ASP A 39 6.07 13.70 -6.63
C ASP A 39 4.59 14.05 -6.32
N MET A 40 4.14 13.89 -5.06
CA MET A 40 2.77 14.20 -4.65
C MET A 40 2.65 15.65 -4.16
N PRO A 41 1.52 16.34 -4.42
CA PRO A 41 1.17 17.60 -3.76
C PRO A 41 1.21 17.46 -2.24
N GLU A 42 1.68 18.48 -1.53
CA GLU A 42 1.92 18.42 -0.08
C GLU A 42 0.64 18.16 0.72
N GLU A 43 -0.50 18.64 0.22
CA GLU A 43 -1.80 18.54 0.86
C GLU A 43 -2.30 17.08 0.94
N ILE A 44 -1.90 16.25 -0.02
CA ILE A 44 -2.30 14.85 -0.12
C ILE A 44 -1.16 13.87 0.19
N ARG A 45 0.05 14.39 0.42
CA ARG A 45 1.24 13.60 0.73
C ARG A 45 1.12 13.01 2.15
N PRO A 46 1.25 11.68 2.31
CA PRO A 46 1.26 11.06 3.64
C PRO A 46 2.40 11.57 4.53
N LYS A 47 2.12 11.76 5.83
CA LYS A 47 3.13 12.15 6.83
C LYS A 47 4.09 11.02 7.21
N TYR A 48 3.69 9.76 7.00
CA TYR A 48 4.43 8.57 7.40
C TYR A 48 4.66 7.65 6.21
N PHE A 49 5.84 7.03 6.14
CA PHE A 49 6.23 6.13 5.06
C PHE A 49 6.75 4.79 5.62
N PRO A 50 6.52 3.66 4.93
CA PRO A 50 5.69 3.55 3.74
C PRO A 50 4.20 3.76 4.06
N TYR A 51 3.47 4.33 3.11
CA TYR A 51 2.02 4.45 3.15
C TYR A 51 1.42 3.64 2.01
N PHE A 52 0.21 3.16 2.18
CA PHE A 52 -0.47 2.33 1.20
C PHE A 52 -1.90 2.80 1.02
N TYR A 53 -2.37 2.80 -0.21
CA TYR A 53 -3.77 2.93 -0.55
C TYR A 53 -4.26 1.65 -1.22
N LEU A 54 -5.41 1.16 -0.80
CA LEU A 54 -6.19 0.20 -1.57
C LEU A 54 -7.17 0.99 -2.42
N ARG A 55 -7.03 0.88 -3.74
CA ARG A 55 -7.93 1.54 -4.70
C ARG A 55 -8.75 0.54 -5.48
N LYS A 56 -9.94 0.95 -5.86
CA LYS A 56 -10.79 0.25 -6.81
C LYS A 56 -11.27 1.28 -7.82
N ASP A 57 -10.90 1.07 -9.07
CA ASP A 57 -11.14 2.02 -10.16
C ASP A 57 -10.55 3.39 -9.79
N ASP A 58 -11.34 4.46 -9.78
CA ASP A 58 -10.87 5.80 -9.44
C ASP A 58 -10.94 6.15 -7.94
N GLU A 59 -11.51 5.26 -7.12
CA GLU A 59 -11.76 5.52 -5.71
C GLU A 59 -10.68 4.93 -4.79
N VAL A 60 -10.35 5.69 -3.74
CA VAL A 60 -9.54 5.20 -2.61
C VAL A 60 -10.48 4.56 -1.60
N LEU A 61 -10.38 3.25 -1.43
CA LEU A 61 -11.21 2.52 -0.47
C LEU A 61 -10.69 2.67 0.95
N GLU A 62 -9.37 2.52 1.13
CA GLU A 62 -8.74 2.60 2.45
C GLU A 62 -7.26 2.93 2.35
N GLY A 63 -6.72 3.59 3.38
CA GLY A 63 -5.31 3.94 3.49
C GLY A 63 -4.71 3.44 4.80
N TRP A 64 -3.46 2.96 4.77
CA TRP A 64 -2.73 2.56 5.97
C TRP A 64 -1.24 2.88 5.88
N ALA A 65 -0.62 3.10 7.05
CA ALA A 65 0.79 3.39 7.17
C ALA A 65 1.55 2.25 7.87
N GLY A 66 2.83 2.13 7.52
CA GLY A 66 3.79 1.24 8.18
C GLY A 66 3.77 -0.20 7.67
N THR A 67 4.65 -1.01 8.24
CA THR A 67 4.94 -2.39 7.81
C THR A 67 4.24 -3.44 8.69
N ASN A 68 3.11 -3.08 9.30
CA ASN A 68 2.40 -3.94 10.24
C ASN A 68 1.49 -4.93 9.49
N GLU A 69 1.89 -6.21 9.45
CA GLU A 69 1.15 -7.30 8.81
C GLU A 69 -0.29 -7.45 9.33
N ARG A 70 -0.55 -7.20 10.62
CA ARG A 70 -1.92 -7.27 11.18
C ARG A 70 -2.80 -6.19 10.57
N LYS A 71 -2.26 -4.99 10.36
CA LYS A 71 -3.00 -3.88 9.74
C LYS A 71 -3.25 -4.15 8.27
N LEU A 72 -2.25 -4.66 7.54
CA LEU A 72 -2.40 -5.13 6.16
C LEU A 72 -3.53 -6.17 6.05
N SER A 73 -3.46 -7.22 6.86
CA SER A 73 -4.48 -8.28 6.93
C SER A 73 -5.88 -7.70 7.18
N THR A 74 -6.00 -6.81 8.16
CA THR A 74 -7.29 -6.19 8.53
C THR A 74 -7.88 -5.39 7.37
N VAL A 75 -7.07 -4.57 6.70
CA VAL A 75 -7.54 -3.77 5.56
C VAL A 75 -7.96 -4.67 4.42
N LEU A 76 -7.12 -5.62 4.00
CA LEU A 76 -7.44 -6.48 2.86
C LEU A 76 -8.68 -7.34 3.13
N ASN A 77 -8.83 -7.89 4.34
CA ASN A 77 -9.98 -8.74 4.69
C ASN A 77 -11.33 -8.00 4.66
N ARG A 78 -11.34 -6.67 4.77
CA ARG A 78 -12.58 -5.87 4.67
C ARG A 78 -13.09 -5.77 3.24
N HIS A 79 -12.20 -5.82 2.26
CA HIS A 79 -12.51 -5.50 0.86
C HIS A 79 -12.33 -6.68 -0.10
N ILE A 80 -11.63 -7.73 0.32
CA ILE A 80 -11.28 -8.88 -0.51
C ILE A 80 -11.72 -10.14 0.23
N GLN A 81 -12.48 -10.99 -0.46
CA GLN A 81 -12.86 -12.30 0.05
C GLN A 81 -11.67 -13.26 -0.04
N ASN A 82 -11.42 -14.03 1.02
CA ASN A 82 -10.37 -15.07 1.08
C ASN A 82 -8.94 -14.54 0.84
N VAL A 83 -8.53 -13.51 1.59
CA VAL A 83 -7.19 -12.92 1.48
C VAL A 83 -6.08 -13.94 1.73
N LYS A 84 -5.05 -13.91 0.87
CA LYS A 84 -3.81 -14.68 0.99
C LYS A 84 -2.65 -13.76 1.36
N LEU A 85 -2.08 -13.95 2.55
CA LEU A 85 -0.90 -13.20 3.02
C LEU A 85 0.37 -14.00 2.74
#